data_AF-A0A965LJ74-F1
#
_entry.id   AF-A0A965LJ74-F1
#
_cell.length_a   1.000
_cell.length_b   1.000
_cell.length_c   1.000
_cell.angle_alpha   90.00
_cell.angle_beta   90.00
_cell.angle_gamma   90.00
#
_symmetry.space_group_name_H-M   'P 1'
#
loop_
_entity.id
_entity.type
_entity.pdbx_description
1 polymer ?
#
loop_
_entity_poly.entity_id
_entity_poly.type
_entity_poly.pdbx_seq_one_letter_code
_entity_poly.pdbx_strand_id
1 'polypeptide(L)'
;MIRPLLLFLTLGLTAMPAPSQTTPRLAKDDPAFDSLAIQHRGRIKPFLSFAREITTSMCGRSSITLPDLGRIGSRQLILSIWISPKGWENEPILLVDDPALRRELSLSENVRLFSPRQLADLPKLTELTRQAELSRASGARSEIPPLAAAAQNVSLRIRLFSSLASGEAFR
;
A
#
# COMPACT_ATOMS: atom_id res chain seq x y z
N MET A 1 0.27 -21.63 69.74
CA MET A 1 0.48 -20.32 69.08
C MET A 1 1.07 -20.57 67.70
N ILE A 2 0.26 -20.60 66.63
CA ILE A 2 0.70 -20.83 65.25
C ILE A 2 0.30 -19.59 64.46
N ARG A 3 1.29 -18.92 63.86
CA ARG A 3 1.14 -17.66 63.11
C ARG A 3 1.10 -18.01 61.63
N PRO A 4 0.03 -17.75 60.87
CA PRO A 4 0.02 -18.04 59.45
C PRO A 4 0.80 -16.97 58.69
N LEU A 5 1.78 -17.43 57.91
CA LEU A 5 2.58 -16.63 56.99
C LEU A 5 1.77 -16.38 55.71
N LEU A 6 1.29 -15.16 55.51
CA LEU A 6 0.66 -14.74 54.25
C LEU A 6 1.77 -14.38 53.24
N LEU A 7 1.95 -15.24 52.24
CA LEU A 7 2.80 -15.02 51.08
C LEU A 7 2.00 -14.22 50.03
N PHE A 8 2.26 -12.93 49.88
CA PHE A 8 1.73 -12.13 48.77
C PHE A 8 2.59 -12.36 47.53
N LEU A 9 2.07 -13.13 46.57
CA LEU A 9 2.64 -13.30 45.24
C LEU A 9 2.19 -12.12 44.36
N THR A 10 3.03 -11.09 44.22
CA THR A 10 2.78 -9.99 43.28
C THR A 10 3.19 -10.41 41.88
N LEU A 11 2.21 -10.74 41.04
CA LEU A 11 2.39 -11.02 39.62
C LEU A 11 2.66 -9.69 38.89
N GLY A 12 3.91 -9.48 38.45
CA GLY A 12 4.31 -8.31 37.68
C GLY A 12 3.72 -8.38 36.26
N LEU A 13 2.76 -7.50 35.97
CA LEU A 13 2.24 -7.28 34.63
C LEU A 13 3.31 -6.55 33.79
N THR A 14 4.08 -7.27 32.99
CA THR A 14 5.00 -6.66 32.03
C THR A 14 4.19 -6.07 30.88
N ALA A 15 4.10 -4.75 30.83
CA ALA A 15 3.54 -4.05 29.68
C ALA A 15 4.37 -4.38 28.44
N MET A 16 3.80 -5.12 27.49
CA MET A 16 4.43 -5.31 26.19
C MET A 16 4.51 -3.95 25.49
N PRO A 17 5.69 -3.53 25.01
CA PRO A 17 5.80 -2.29 24.24
C PRO A 17 4.97 -2.43 22.96
N ALA A 18 4.12 -1.44 22.70
CA ALA A 18 3.37 -1.36 21.44
C ALA A 18 4.37 -1.29 20.27
N PRO A 19 4.04 -1.89 19.11
CA PRO A 19 4.91 -1.80 17.94
C PRO A 19 5.13 -0.34 17.54
N SER A 20 6.38 0.11 17.54
CA SER A 20 6.75 1.45 17.07
C SER A 20 6.42 1.58 15.58
N GLN A 21 5.38 2.35 15.26
CA GLN A 21 5.08 2.70 13.88
C GLN A 21 6.20 3.60 13.35
N THR A 22 6.88 3.18 12.28
CA THR A 22 7.90 4.00 11.64
C THR A 22 7.21 5.06 10.79
N THR A 23 7.41 6.34 11.13
CA THR A 23 6.89 7.46 10.35
C THR A 23 7.56 7.51 8.97
N PRO A 24 6.79 7.66 7.87
CA PRO A 24 7.37 7.84 6.54
C PRO A 24 8.22 9.11 6.46
N ARG A 25 9.30 9.05 5.68
CA ARG A 25 10.14 10.21 5.40
C ARG A 25 9.78 10.79 4.04
N LEU A 26 9.39 12.06 4.01
CA LEU A 26 9.19 12.80 2.76
C LEU A 26 10.53 13.22 2.14
N ALA A 27 10.66 13.00 0.84
CA ALA A 27 11.69 13.62 0.02
C ALA A 27 11.41 15.12 -0.15
N LYS A 28 12.45 15.87 -0.52
CA LYS A 28 12.33 17.26 -0.95
C LYS A 28 11.52 17.32 -2.26
N ASP A 29 10.59 18.26 -2.38
CA ASP A 29 9.89 18.53 -3.63
C ASP A 29 10.77 19.38 -4.56
N ASP A 30 11.73 18.73 -5.22
CA ASP A 30 12.75 19.41 -6.03
C ASP A 30 12.50 19.22 -7.54
N PRO A 31 12.13 20.27 -8.29
CA PRO A 31 11.84 20.16 -9.72
C PRO A 31 13.06 19.78 -10.57
N ALA A 32 14.28 19.84 -10.04
CA ALA A 32 15.48 19.38 -10.74
C ALA A 32 15.40 17.89 -11.13
N PHE A 33 14.56 17.10 -10.46
CA PHE A 33 14.33 15.70 -10.81
C PHE A 33 13.43 15.51 -12.02
N ASP A 34 12.66 16.51 -12.46
CA ASP A 34 11.57 16.33 -13.43
C ASP A 34 12.01 15.76 -14.78
N SER A 35 13.16 16.22 -15.26
CA SER A 35 13.73 15.86 -16.55
C SER A 35 14.65 14.64 -16.50
N LEU A 36 14.89 14.06 -15.32
CA LEU A 36 15.73 12.87 -15.20
C LEU A 36 15.14 11.74 -16.04
N ALA A 37 15.99 11.12 -16.85
CA ALA A 37 15.60 10.00 -17.69
C ALA A 37 15.38 8.75 -16.84
N ILE A 38 14.17 8.18 -16.92
CA ILE A 38 13.79 6.93 -16.26
C ILE A 38 13.49 5.90 -17.33
N GLN A 39 14.10 4.72 -17.20
CA GLN A 39 13.71 3.54 -17.95
C GLN A 39 12.60 2.82 -17.20
N HIS A 40 11.47 2.58 -17.87
CA HIS A 40 10.36 1.82 -17.32
C HIS A 40 9.73 0.99 -18.44
N ARG A 41 9.74 -0.34 -18.28
CA ARG A 41 9.22 -1.30 -19.28
C ARG A 41 9.84 -1.12 -20.66
N GLY A 42 11.15 -0.90 -20.71
CA GLY A 42 11.91 -0.70 -21.96
C GLY A 42 11.72 0.66 -22.65
N ARG A 43 10.89 1.56 -22.09
CA ARG A 43 10.72 2.92 -22.58
C ARG A 43 11.43 3.92 -21.68
N ILE A 44 12.24 4.80 -22.27
CA ILE A 44 12.82 5.94 -21.57
C ILE A 44 11.80 7.09 -21.56
N LYS A 45 11.57 7.70 -20.40
CA LYS A 45 10.69 8.87 -20.23
C LYS A 45 11.17 9.80 -19.11
N PRO A 46 10.76 11.08 -19.09
CA PRO A 46 11.06 11.98 -17.98
C PRO A 46 10.46 11.49 -16.66
N PHE A 47 11.19 11.68 -15.56
CA PHE A 47 10.78 11.26 -14.21
C PHE A 47 9.42 11.81 -13.81
N LEU A 48 9.11 13.09 -14.09
CA LEU A 48 7.81 13.64 -13.70
C LEU A 48 6.64 12.94 -14.41
N SER A 49 6.82 12.59 -15.68
CA SER A 49 5.82 11.84 -16.45
C SER A 49 5.63 10.45 -15.87
N PHE A 50 6.73 9.74 -15.58
CA PHE A 50 6.69 8.48 -14.85
C PHE A 50 5.95 8.62 -13.51
N ALA A 51 6.35 9.59 -12.68
CA ALA A 51 5.80 9.77 -11.35
C ALA A 51 4.29 10.02 -11.38
N ARG A 52 3.80 10.84 -12.32
CA ARG A 52 2.36 11.12 -12.50
C ARG A 52 1.58 9.88 -12.90
N GLU A 53 2.08 9.11 -13.86
CA GLU A 53 1.46 7.86 -14.30
C GLU A 53 1.34 6.87 -13.13
N ILE A 54 2.44 6.67 -12.40
CA ILE A 54 2.51 5.71 -11.29
C ILE A 54 1.63 6.15 -10.13
N THR A 55 1.70 7.42 -9.74
CA THR A 55 0.86 7.98 -8.66
C THR A 55 -0.62 7.87 -9.02
N THR A 56 -0.99 8.15 -10.27
CA THR A 56 -2.39 7.99 -10.73
C THR A 56 -2.83 6.53 -10.72
N SER A 57 -1.97 5.60 -11.12
CA SER A 57 -2.25 4.16 -11.09
C SER A 57 -2.47 3.65 -9.65
N MET A 58 -1.63 4.08 -8.71
CA MET A 58 -1.71 3.69 -7.30
C MET A 58 -2.86 4.37 -6.56
N CYS A 59 -2.96 5.70 -6.66
CA CYS A 59 -3.80 6.56 -5.83
C CYS A 59 -5.10 7.01 -6.52
N GLY A 60 -5.25 6.78 -7.83
CA GLY A 60 -6.35 7.33 -8.63
C GLY A 60 -6.24 8.81 -9.00
N ARG A 61 -5.20 9.50 -8.50
CA ARG A 61 -4.95 10.94 -8.71
C ARG A 61 -3.45 11.19 -8.77
N SER A 62 -3.02 12.32 -9.34
CA SER A 62 -1.61 12.73 -9.40
C SER A 62 -1.12 13.50 -8.15
N SER A 63 -1.94 13.57 -7.11
CA SER A 63 -1.59 14.10 -5.79
C SER A 63 -2.53 13.51 -4.74
N ILE A 64 -2.05 13.40 -3.52
CA ILE A 64 -2.80 12.87 -2.37
C ILE A 64 -2.73 13.83 -1.20
N THR A 65 -3.61 13.65 -0.22
CA THR A 65 -3.56 14.37 1.06
C THR A 65 -3.57 13.32 2.16
N LEU A 66 -2.53 13.33 2.98
CA LEU A 66 -2.36 12.42 4.10
C LEU A 66 -2.52 13.19 5.41
N PRO A 67 -3.06 12.58 6.48
CA PRO A 67 -3.34 13.26 7.74
C PRO A 67 -2.13 14.00 8.32
N ASP A 68 -0.97 13.33 8.38
CA ASP A 68 0.22 13.86 9.08
C ASP A 68 1.21 14.57 8.16
N LEU A 69 1.04 14.42 6.84
CA LEU A 69 1.99 14.91 5.83
C LEU A 69 1.40 15.98 4.91
N GLY A 70 0.08 16.24 5.00
CA GLY A 70 -0.61 17.21 4.17
C GLY A 70 -0.67 16.78 2.69
N ARG A 71 -0.69 17.77 1.79
CA ARG A 71 -0.81 17.53 0.34
C ARG A 71 0.54 17.17 -0.26
N ILE A 72 0.61 16.04 -0.97
CA ILE A 72 1.82 15.50 -1.58
C ILE A 72 1.61 15.33 -3.08
N GLY A 73 2.53 15.85 -3.88
CA GLY A 73 2.53 15.69 -5.34
C GLY A 73 3.18 14.38 -5.80
N SER A 74 2.91 13.98 -7.05
CA SER A 74 3.48 12.75 -7.64
C SER A 74 5.00 12.65 -7.51
N ARG A 75 5.73 13.74 -7.79
CA ARG A 75 7.20 13.77 -7.71
C ARG A 75 7.66 13.41 -6.30
N GLN A 76 7.19 14.17 -5.32
CA GLN A 76 7.57 14.01 -3.93
C GLN A 76 7.21 12.62 -3.41
N LEU A 77 6.01 12.12 -3.71
CA LEU A 77 5.57 10.78 -3.29
C LEU A 77 6.50 9.69 -3.82
N ILE A 78 6.76 9.69 -5.13
CA ILE A 78 7.56 8.65 -5.78
C ILE A 78 9.02 8.70 -5.34
N LEU A 79 9.61 9.90 -5.20
CA LEU A 79 10.95 10.05 -4.62
C LEU A 79 11.01 9.56 -3.17
N SER A 80 9.97 9.82 -2.37
CA SER A 80 9.93 9.41 -0.97
C SER A 80 9.91 7.89 -0.83
N ILE A 81 9.05 7.22 -1.60
CA ILE A 81 8.95 5.75 -1.61
C ILE A 81 10.26 5.13 -2.11
N TRP A 82 10.87 5.73 -3.14
CA TRP A 82 12.12 5.19 -3.71
C TRP A 82 13.33 5.34 -2.78
N ILE A 83 13.51 6.52 -2.18
CA ILE A 83 14.70 6.85 -1.38
C ILE A 83 14.56 6.39 0.08
N SER A 84 13.34 6.36 0.60
CA SER A 84 13.05 6.04 2.01
C SER A 84 11.74 5.26 2.13
N PRO A 85 11.69 4.00 1.66
CA PRO A 85 10.46 3.21 1.59
C PRO A 85 9.83 2.89 2.95
N LYS A 86 10.64 2.83 4.04
CA LYS A 86 10.15 2.48 5.37
C LYS A 86 9.07 3.45 5.85
N GLY A 87 7.95 2.90 6.33
CA GLY A 87 6.81 3.66 6.84
C GLY A 87 5.72 3.88 5.81
N TRP A 88 6.07 3.94 4.51
CA TRP A 88 5.08 4.15 3.44
C TRP A 88 4.10 3.00 3.28
N GLU A 89 4.46 1.79 3.73
CA GLU A 89 3.53 0.66 3.75
C GLU A 89 2.35 0.84 4.70
N ASN A 90 2.41 1.82 5.61
CA ASN A 90 1.36 2.14 6.58
C ASN A 90 0.46 3.30 6.13
N GLU A 91 0.86 4.05 5.11
CA GLU A 91 0.14 5.23 4.64
C GLU A 91 -1.02 4.87 3.69
N PRO A 92 -2.18 5.55 3.75
CA PRO A 92 -3.31 5.29 2.87
C PRO A 92 -3.06 5.84 1.46
N ILE A 93 -2.31 5.07 0.66
CA ILE A 93 -1.85 5.48 -0.69
C ILE A 93 -2.35 4.57 -1.82
N LEU A 94 -3.02 3.46 -1.51
CA LEU A 94 -3.54 2.53 -2.53
C LEU A 94 -5.05 2.65 -2.68
N LEU A 95 -5.49 2.87 -3.92
CA LEU A 95 -6.89 2.96 -4.28
C LEU A 95 -7.58 1.59 -4.26
N VAL A 96 -8.68 1.50 -3.50
CA VAL A 96 -9.71 0.46 -3.63
C VAL A 96 -10.99 1.15 -4.09
N ASP A 97 -11.20 1.18 -5.40
CA ASP A 97 -12.25 2.00 -6.01
C ASP A 97 -13.65 1.38 -5.92
N ASP A 98 -13.72 0.05 -6.08
CA ASP A 98 -14.97 -0.68 -6.13
C ASP A 98 -15.63 -0.74 -4.73
N PRO A 99 -16.85 -0.19 -4.55
CA PRO A 99 -17.55 -0.21 -3.26
C PRO A 99 -18.00 -1.61 -2.85
N ALA A 100 -18.33 -2.49 -3.80
CA ALA A 100 -18.69 -3.87 -3.50
C ALA A 100 -17.47 -4.65 -3.00
N LEU A 101 -16.29 -4.41 -3.59
CA LEU A 101 -15.04 -4.97 -3.09
C LEU A 101 -14.70 -4.44 -1.70
N ARG A 102 -14.86 -3.14 -1.41
CA ARG A 102 -14.63 -2.60 -0.05
C ARG A 102 -15.53 -3.30 0.97
N ARG A 103 -16.81 -3.49 0.66
CA ARG A 103 -17.75 -4.25 1.50
C ARG A 103 -17.31 -5.70 1.70
N GLU A 104 -16.95 -6.38 0.62
CA GLU A 104 -16.49 -7.78 0.66
C GLU A 104 -15.21 -7.95 1.50
N LEU A 105 -14.35 -6.94 1.51
CA LEU A 105 -13.10 -6.90 2.29
C LEU A 105 -13.27 -6.34 3.71
N SER A 106 -14.50 -6.00 4.13
CA SER A 106 -14.78 -5.35 5.42
C SER A 106 -13.98 -4.04 5.62
N LEU A 107 -13.75 -3.30 4.54
CA LEU A 107 -13.08 -2.00 4.54
C LEU A 107 -14.09 -0.87 4.72
N SER A 108 -13.63 0.26 5.28
CA SER A 108 -14.45 1.47 5.41
C SER A 108 -14.95 1.94 4.05
N GLU A 109 -16.25 2.23 3.95
CA GLU A 109 -16.86 2.72 2.70
C GLU A 109 -16.64 4.23 2.48
N ASN A 110 -16.31 4.96 3.55
CA ASN A 110 -16.18 6.42 3.54
C ASN A 110 -14.83 6.91 3.01
N VAL A 111 -13.86 6.01 2.86
CA VAL A 111 -12.54 6.30 2.30
C VAL A 111 -12.23 5.34 1.16
N ARG A 112 -11.41 5.80 0.21
CA ARG A 112 -11.04 5.04 -0.99
C ARG A 112 -9.56 4.64 -1.01
N LEU A 113 -8.74 5.22 -0.14
CA LEU A 113 -7.32 4.95 -0.05
C LEU A 113 -7.02 4.15 1.22
N PHE A 114 -6.22 3.10 1.07
CA PHE A 114 -5.85 2.16 2.13
C PHE A 114 -4.35 1.89 2.08
N SER A 115 -3.80 1.41 3.19
CA SER A 115 -2.37 1.18 3.27
C SER A 115 -1.95 -0.12 2.56
N PRO A 116 -0.77 -0.15 1.93
CA PRO A 116 -0.23 -1.38 1.34
C PRO A 116 -0.21 -2.55 2.33
N ARG A 117 0.21 -2.32 3.57
CA ARG A 117 0.26 -3.33 4.62
C ARG A 117 -1.13 -3.88 4.94
N GLN A 118 -2.09 -2.99 5.20
CA GLN A 118 -3.47 -3.40 5.49
C GLN A 118 -4.03 -4.28 4.37
N LEU A 119 -3.83 -3.91 3.12
CA LEU A 119 -4.38 -4.65 1.99
C LEU A 119 -3.67 -5.99 1.75
N ALA A 120 -2.34 -6.04 1.93
CA ALA A 120 -1.55 -7.25 1.77
C ALA A 120 -1.93 -8.34 2.79
N ASP A 121 -2.37 -7.92 3.98
CA ASP A 121 -2.74 -8.83 5.07
C ASP A 121 -4.17 -9.39 4.95
N LEU A 122 -4.95 -9.01 3.92
CA LEU A 122 -6.34 -9.46 3.74
C LEU A 122 -6.42 -10.83 3.03
N PRO A 123 -6.79 -11.92 3.72
CA PRO A 123 -6.87 -13.24 3.09
C PRO A 123 -7.92 -13.28 1.97
N LYS A 124 -9.01 -12.53 2.13
CA LYS A 124 -10.09 -12.44 1.15
C LYS A 124 -9.64 -11.79 -0.15
N LEU A 125 -8.73 -10.81 -0.09
CA LEU A 125 -8.16 -10.20 -1.29
C LEU A 125 -7.31 -11.21 -2.08
N THR A 126 -6.52 -12.01 -1.37
CA THR A 126 -5.73 -13.11 -1.96
C THR A 126 -6.62 -14.14 -2.64
N GLU A 127 -7.70 -14.55 -1.98
CA GLU A 127 -8.65 -15.51 -2.55
C GLU A 127 -9.34 -14.98 -3.82
N LEU A 128 -9.85 -13.74 -3.81
CA LEU A 128 -10.46 -13.14 -5.00
C LEU A 128 -9.46 -12.94 -6.15
N THR A 129 -8.20 -12.61 -5.83
CA THR A 129 -7.13 -12.51 -6.84
C THR A 129 -6.85 -13.86 -7.49
N ARG A 130 -6.78 -14.93 -6.69
CA ARG A 130 -6.62 -16.31 -7.18
C ARG A 130 -7.79 -16.74 -8.07
N GLN A 131 -9.02 -16.36 -7.73
CA GLN A 131 -10.18 -16.61 -8.59
C GLN A 131 -10.03 -15.96 -9.96
N ALA A 132 -9.57 -14.71 -10.01
CA ALA A 132 -9.32 -14.04 -11.29
C ALA A 132 -8.23 -14.73 -12.12
N GLU A 133 -7.18 -15.23 -11.48
CA GLU A 133 -6.10 -15.97 -12.13
C GLU A 133 -6.59 -17.31 -12.70
N LEU A 134 -7.40 -18.06 -11.95
CA LEU A 134 -8.01 -19.30 -12.41
C LEU A 134 -8.99 -19.09 -13.57
N SER A 135 -9.83 -18.05 -13.52
CA SER A 135 -10.72 -17.71 -14.63
C SER A 135 -9.93 -17.47 -15.91
N ARG A 136 -8.77 -16.78 -15.85
CA ARG A 136 -7.91 -16.62 -17.03
C ARG A 136 -7.25 -17.91 -17.50
N ALA A 137 -6.76 -18.73 -16.57
CA ALA A 137 -6.12 -20.00 -16.91
C ALA A 137 -7.11 -20.98 -17.58
N SER A 138 -8.40 -20.83 -17.31
CA SER A 138 -9.49 -21.65 -17.87
C SER A 138 -9.80 -21.33 -19.35
N GLY A 139 -9.14 -20.34 -19.96
CA GLY A 139 -9.23 -20.02 -21.39
C GLY A 139 -10.14 -18.83 -21.72
N ALA A 140 -10.09 -18.38 -22.99
CA ALA A 140 -10.68 -17.12 -23.48
C ALA A 140 -12.22 -16.99 -23.35
N ARG A 141 -12.91 -18.06 -22.94
CA ARG A 141 -14.38 -18.10 -22.79
C ARG A 141 -14.85 -17.91 -21.34
N SER A 142 -13.94 -17.99 -20.36
CA SER A 142 -14.29 -17.86 -18.95
C SER A 142 -14.28 -16.38 -18.55
N GLU A 143 -15.45 -15.84 -18.22
CA GLU A 143 -15.58 -14.47 -17.73
C GLU A 143 -14.99 -14.36 -16.31
N ILE A 144 -14.22 -13.31 -16.06
CA ILE A 144 -13.68 -13.05 -14.73
C ILE A 144 -14.79 -12.43 -13.88
N PRO A 145 -15.15 -13.01 -12.71
CA PRO A 145 -16.14 -12.41 -11.84
C PRO A 145 -15.79 -10.95 -11.48
N PRO A 146 -16.74 -10.01 -11.46
CA PRO A 146 -16.45 -8.59 -11.25
C PRO A 146 -15.63 -8.28 -9.98
N LEU A 147 -15.97 -8.93 -8.84
CA LEU A 147 -15.21 -8.77 -7.60
C LEU A 147 -13.77 -9.30 -7.71
N ALA A 148 -13.57 -10.39 -8.46
CA ALA A 148 -12.25 -10.97 -8.70
C ALA A 148 -11.40 -10.03 -9.59
N ALA A 149 -11.99 -9.43 -10.62
CA ALA A 149 -11.33 -8.42 -11.45
C ALA A 149 -10.95 -7.16 -10.64
N ALA A 150 -11.85 -6.68 -9.78
CA ALA A 150 -11.59 -5.54 -8.89
C ALA A 150 -10.46 -5.86 -7.88
N ALA A 151 -10.48 -7.03 -7.25
CA ALA A 151 -9.44 -7.49 -6.33
C ALA A 151 -8.07 -7.55 -7.01
N GLN A 152 -8.04 -8.03 -8.25
CA GLN A 152 -6.81 -8.09 -9.02
C GLN A 152 -6.24 -6.72 -9.36
N ASN A 153 -7.09 -5.72 -9.64
CA ASN A 153 -6.63 -4.34 -9.81
C ASN A 153 -5.96 -3.81 -8.54
N VAL A 154 -6.49 -4.13 -7.35
CA VAL A 154 -5.87 -3.79 -6.06
C VAL A 154 -4.54 -4.54 -5.89
N SER A 155 -4.48 -5.84 -6.20
CA SER A 155 -3.25 -6.63 -6.17
C SER A 155 -2.16 -6.06 -7.09
N LEU A 156 -2.52 -5.57 -8.28
CA LEU A 156 -1.59 -4.87 -9.18
C LEU A 156 -1.03 -3.58 -8.56
N ARG A 157 -1.84 -2.82 -7.81
CA ARG A 157 -1.38 -1.63 -7.09
C ARG A 157 -0.42 -1.97 -5.95
N ILE A 158 -0.67 -3.05 -5.21
CA ILE A 158 0.26 -3.55 -4.18
C ILE A 158 1.60 -3.92 -4.81
N ARG A 159 1.58 -4.68 -5.92
CA ARG A 159 2.81 -5.01 -6.66
C ARG A 159 3.55 -3.78 -7.18
N LEU A 160 2.81 -2.79 -7.68
CA LEU A 160 3.40 -1.53 -8.13
C LEU A 160 4.09 -0.78 -6.98
N PHE A 161 3.46 -0.72 -5.81
CA PHE A 161 4.09 -0.17 -4.60
C PHE A 161 5.38 -0.93 -4.24
N SER A 162 5.32 -2.26 -4.16
CA SER A 162 6.49 -3.08 -3.82
C SER A 162 7.64 -2.90 -4.82
N SER A 163 7.32 -2.75 -6.11
CA SER A 163 8.29 -2.51 -7.18
C SER A 163 8.97 -1.13 -7.05
N LEU A 164 8.25 -0.10 -6.60
CA LEU A 164 8.85 1.20 -6.28
C LEU A 164 9.75 1.13 -5.05
N ALA A 165 9.26 0.48 -3.99
CA ALA A 165 9.98 0.34 -2.73
C ALA A 165 11.27 -0.48 -2.87
N SER A 166 11.29 -1.47 -3.76
CA SER A 166 12.47 -2.28 -4.08
C SER A 166 13.39 -1.63 -5.12
N GLY A 167 12.92 -0.58 -5.81
CA GLY A 167 13.62 0.06 -6.93
C GLY A 167 13.51 -0.70 -8.27
N GLU A 168 12.77 -1.81 -8.33
CA GLU A 168 12.54 -2.57 -9.58
C GLU A 168 11.79 -1.74 -10.63
N ALA A 169 10.91 -0.82 -10.21
CA ALA A 169 10.10 0.00 -11.11
C ALA A 169 10.92 0.93 -12.03
N PHE A 170 12.21 1.13 -11.72
CA PHE A 170 13.13 2.02 -12.43
C PHE A 170 14.12 1.28 -13.34
N ARG A 171 13.94 -0.04 -13.54
CA ARG A 171 14.80 -0.88 -14.38
C ARG A 171 14.16 -1.18 -15.73
#